data_AF-Q12QE6-F1
#
_entry.id   AF-Q12QE6-F1
#
_cell.length_a   1.000
_cell.length_b   1.000
_cell.length_c   1.000
_cell.angle_alpha   90.00
_cell.angle_beta   90.00
_cell.angle_gamma   90.00
#
_symmetry.space_group_name_H-M   'P 1'
#
loop_
_entity.id
_entity.type
_entity.pdbx_description
1 polymer ?
#
loop_
_entity_poly.entity_id
_entity_poly.type
_entity_poly.pdbx_seq_one_letter_code
_entity_poly.pdbx_strand_id
1 'polypeptide(L)'
;MKKVLAVAVTMLTCLTCISTVNAGLISSEQVIAQQQSMYTKQQVLEMLNSAEVQDKLVTLGVSIEDAEMRIASMTDQELMKLNSQINDMPTAAGGIVGVVVTVLVVLVVLDLVGVTDVFSFIRPIN
;
A
#
# COMPACT_ATOMS: atom_id res chain seq x y z
N MET A 1 -37.61 38.01 46.26
CA MET A 1 -36.34 38.16 45.51
C MET A 1 -35.40 36.95 45.64
N LYS A 2 -35.16 36.40 46.84
CA LYS A 2 -34.25 35.25 47.06
C LYS A 2 -34.59 33.97 46.25
N LYS A 3 -35.89 33.67 46.03
CA LYS A 3 -36.32 32.50 45.23
C LYS A 3 -36.09 32.67 43.73
N VAL A 4 -36.13 33.90 43.21
CA VAL A 4 -35.85 34.20 41.80
C VAL A 4 -34.35 34.06 41.52
N LEU A 5 -33.52 34.48 42.47
CA LEU A 5 -32.07 34.30 42.41
C LEU A 5 -31.66 32.80 42.42
N ALA A 6 -32.32 31.98 43.26
CA ALA A 6 -32.05 30.55 43.32
C ALA A 6 -32.42 29.81 42.02
N VAL A 7 -33.54 30.19 41.39
CA VAL A 7 -33.95 29.62 40.09
C VAL A 7 -32.99 30.03 38.97
N ALA A 8 -32.53 31.28 38.96
CA ALA A 8 -31.55 31.75 37.97
C ALA A 8 -30.20 31.03 38.07
N VAL A 9 -29.70 30.79 39.29
CA VAL A 9 -28.43 30.06 39.50
C VAL A 9 -28.56 28.59 39.09
N THR A 10 -29.69 27.96 39.38
CA THR A 10 -29.93 26.55 39.01
C THR A 10 -30.03 26.39 37.49
N MET A 11 -30.67 27.34 36.80
CA MET A 11 -30.78 27.35 35.35
C MET A 11 -29.41 27.58 34.68
N LEU A 12 -28.58 28.48 35.23
CA LEU A 12 -27.23 28.75 34.71
C LEU A 12 -26.29 27.53 34.84
N THR A 13 -26.43 26.75 35.91
CA THR A 13 -25.62 25.55 36.15
C THR A 13 -25.99 24.39 35.21
N CYS A 14 -27.24 24.36 34.73
CA CYS A 14 -27.70 23.35 33.78
C CYS A 14 -27.08 23.55 32.38
N LEU A 15 -26.82 24.79 31.98
CA LEU A 15 -26.20 25.10 30.68
C LEU A 15 -24.73 24.65 30.60
N THR A 16 -24.02 24.51 31.72
CA THR A 16 -22.61 24.09 31.73
C THR A 16 -22.42 22.57 31.64
N CYS A 17 -23.49 21.78 31.73
CA CYS A 17 -23.43 20.31 31.64
C CYS A 17 -23.50 19.77 30.19
N ILE A 18 -23.51 20.63 29.18
CA ILE A 18 -23.51 20.21 27.78
C ILE A 18 -22.10 19.71 27.45
N SER A 19 -21.90 18.41 27.63
CA SER A 19 -20.69 17.71 27.24
C SER A 19 -20.68 17.64 25.71
N THR A 20 -19.72 18.30 25.08
CA THR A 20 -19.50 18.17 23.63
C THR A 20 -18.98 16.76 23.35
N VAL A 21 -19.90 15.86 23.00
CA VAL A 21 -19.52 14.58 22.41
C VAL A 21 -18.95 14.89 21.03
N ASN A 22 -17.62 14.90 20.93
CA ASN A 22 -16.92 14.85 19.66
C ASN A 22 -17.21 13.47 19.07
N ALA A 23 -18.30 13.36 18.31
CA ALA A 23 -18.46 12.28 17.36
C ALA A 23 -17.38 12.47 16.31
N GLY A 24 -16.22 11.85 16.53
CA GLY A 24 -15.18 11.75 15.51
C GLY A 24 -15.85 11.16 14.28
N LEU A 25 -16.04 11.97 13.26
CA LEU A 25 -16.41 11.50 11.94
C LEU A 25 -15.31 10.51 11.55
N ILE A 26 -15.58 9.21 11.67
CA ILE A 26 -14.84 8.22 10.90
C ILE A 26 -15.19 8.52 9.45
N SER A 27 -14.35 9.35 8.83
CA SER A 27 -14.47 9.63 7.41
C SER A 27 -14.26 8.32 6.67
N SER A 28 -14.96 8.09 5.56
CA SER A 28 -14.70 6.93 4.70
C SER A 28 -13.21 6.83 4.36
N GLU A 29 -12.50 7.96 4.30
CA GLU A 29 -11.05 8.05 4.12
C GLU A 29 -10.26 7.30 5.21
N GLN A 30 -10.67 7.36 6.48
CA GLN A 30 -10.02 6.61 7.56
C GLN A 30 -10.26 5.10 7.43
N VAL A 31 -11.46 4.69 7.00
CA VAL A 31 -11.78 3.28 6.73
C VAL A 31 -10.98 2.76 5.54
N ILE A 32 -10.89 3.55 4.46
CA ILE A 32 -10.11 3.23 3.26
C ILE A 32 -8.62 3.15 3.59
N ALA A 33 -8.08 4.10 4.36
CA ALA A 33 -6.69 4.07 4.78
C ALA A 33 -6.35 2.83 5.63
N GLN A 34 -7.27 2.43 6.52
CA GLN A 34 -7.08 1.23 7.33
C GLN A 34 -7.18 -0.06 6.50
N GLN A 35 -8.10 -0.13 5.53
CA GLN A 35 -8.16 -1.24 4.56
C GLN A 35 -6.91 -1.32 3.69
N GLN A 36 -6.40 -0.19 3.24
CA GLN A 36 -5.21 -0.13 2.40
C GLN A 36 -3.95 -0.55 3.15
N SER A 37 -3.86 -0.25 4.46
CA SER A 37 -2.76 -0.76 5.29
C SER A 37 -2.81 -2.27 5.47
N MET A 38 -4.00 -2.83 5.72
CA MET A 38 -4.19 -4.28 5.83
C MET A 38 -3.83 -5.01 4.54
N TYR A 39 -4.24 -4.46 3.40
CA TYR A 39 -3.86 -4.98 2.09
C TYR A 39 -2.35 -4.90 1.84
N THR A 40 -1.71 -3.78 2.22
CA THR A 40 -0.25 -3.61 2.09
C THR A 40 0.49 -4.63 2.94
N LYS A 41 0.00 -4.94 4.15
CA LYS A 41 0.58 -5.97 5.03
C LYS A 41 0.51 -7.36 4.41
N GLN A 42 -0.64 -7.71 3.83
CA GLN A 42 -0.79 -8.98 3.13
C GLN A 42 0.14 -9.09 1.93
N GLN A 43 0.27 -8.03 1.12
CA GLN A 43 1.16 -8.02 -0.04
C GLN A 43 2.63 -8.21 0.35
N VAL A 44 3.10 -7.56 1.43
CA VAL A 44 4.48 -7.73 1.91
C VAL A 44 4.72 -9.15 2.44
N LEU A 45 3.73 -9.76 3.11
CA LEU A 45 3.82 -11.15 3.57
C LEU A 45 3.82 -12.16 2.40
N GLU A 46 3.02 -11.92 1.36
CA GLU A 46 3.04 -12.75 0.14
C GLU A 46 4.40 -12.66 -0.57
N MET A 47 4.99 -11.46 -0.62
CA MET A 47 6.33 -11.27 -1.18
C MET A 47 7.40 -11.98 -0.35
N LEU A 48 7.31 -11.92 0.99
CA LEU A 48 8.20 -12.67 1.87
C LEU A 48 8.10 -14.18 1.65
N ASN A 49 6.89 -14.69 1.37
CA ASN A 49 6.66 -16.10 1.09
C ASN A 49 7.21 -16.56 -0.28
N SER A 50 7.64 -15.64 -1.15
CA SER A 50 8.25 -16.00 -2.43
C SER A 50 9.61 -16.67 -2.23
N ALA A 51 9.81 -17.84 -2.83
CA ALA A 51 11.04 -18.65 -2.66
C ALA A 51 12.33 -17.86 -2.97
N GLU A 52 12.27 -16.95 -3.95
CA GLU A 52 13.40 -16.09 -4.34
C GLU A 52 13.77 -15.08 -3.23
N VAL A 53 12.78 -14.54 -2.53
CA VAL A 53 12.98 -13.61 -1.41
C VAL A 53 13.53 -14.37 -0.20
N GLN A 54 13.00 -15.56 0.08
CA GLN A 54 13.49 -16.41 1.17
C GLN A 54 14.95 -16.80 0.98
N ASP A 55 15.33 -17.28 -0.20
CA ASP A 55 16.71 -17.65 -0.53
C ASP A 55 17.67 -16.47 -0.39
N LYS A 56 17.22 -15.28 -0.81
CA LYS A 56 17.99 -14.04 -0.67
C LYS A 56 18.16 -13.62 0.79
N LEU A 57 17.12 -13.75 1.62
CA LEU A 57 17.19 -13.45 3.06
C LEU A 57 18.13 -14.42 3.79
N VAL A 58 18.05 -15.71 3.49
CA VAL A 58 18.95 -16.73 4.03
C VAL A 58 20.40 -16.46 3.63
N THR A 59 20.64 -16.08 2.37
CA THR A 59 21.97 -15.67 1.88
C THR A 59 22.52 -14.46 2.64
N LEU A 60 21.65 -13.55 3.08
CA LEU A 60 22.01 -12.38 3.90
C LEU A 60 22.14 -12.72 5.39
N GLY A 61 21.92 -13.98 5.80
CA GLY A 61 21.98 -14.43 7.19
C GLY A 61 20.74 -14.08 8.03
N VAL A 62 19.62 -13.76 7.38
CA VAL A 62 18.34 -13.44 8.04
C VAL A 62 17.44 -14.66 8.01
N SER A 63 16.92 -15.07 9.18
CA SER A 63 15.93 -16.14 9.26
C SER A 63 14.55 -15.66 8.81
N ILE A 64 13.74 -16.56 8.25
CA ILE A 64 12.39 -16.22 7.78
C ILE A 64 11.49 -15.84 8.96
N GLU A 65 11.58 -16.57 10.07
CA GLU A 65 10.79 -16.26 11.27
C GLU A 65 11.12 -14.87 11.86
N ASP A 66 12.39 -14.45 11.85
CA ASP A 66 12.77 -13.10 12.30
C ASP A 66 12.21 -12.02 11.36
N ALA A 67 12.21 -12.28 10.05
CA ALA A 67 11.65 -11.36 9.07
C ALA A 67 10.12 -11.21 9.23
N GLU A 68 9.42 -12.33 9.42
CA GLU A 68 7.98 -12.34 9.70
C GLU A 68 7.64 -11.58 10.98
N MET A 69 8.38 -11.84 12.07
CA MET A 69 8.17 -11.15 13.35
C MET A 69 8.36 -9.64 13.20
N ARG A 70 9.36 -9.22 12.40
CA ARG A 70 9.63 -7.80 12.16
C ARG A 70 8.52 -7.14 11.36
N ILE A 71 8.05 -7.77 10.29
CA ILE A 71 6.89 -7.30 9.50
C ILE A 71 5.61 -7.28 10.34
N ALA A 72 5.42 -8.27 11.22
CA ALA A 72 4.28 -8.31 12.13
C ALA A 72 4.30 -7.14 13.13
N SER A 73 5.49 -6.77 13.61
CA SER A 73 5.72 -5.67 14.57
C SER A 73 5.74 -4.28 13.95
N MET A 74 5.87 -4.16 12.62
CA MET A 74 5.89 -2.87 11.93
C MET A 74 4.56 -2.14 12.04
N THR A 75 4.64 -0.82 12.22
CA THR A 75 3.49 0.07 12.15
C THR A 75 3.06 0.27 10.69
N ASP A 76 1.79 0.66 10.49
CA ASP A 76 1.21 0.93 9.18
C ASP A 76 2.08 1.90 8.35
N GLN A 77 2.63 2.94 9.00
CA GLN A 77 3.48 3.95 8.36
C GLN A 77 4.85 3.40 7.92
N GLU A 78 5.46 2.53 8.73
CA GLU A 78 6.72 1.88 8.38
C GLU A 78 6.54 0.92 7.21
N LEU A 79 5.41 0.22 7.21
CA LEU A 79 5.06 -0.73 6.15
C LEU A 79 4.78 -0.02 4.81
N MET A 80 4.11 1.13 4.83
CA MET A 80 3.94 1.98 3.64
C MET A 80 5.28 2.47 3.09
N LYS A 81 6.21 2.89 3.95
CA LYS A 81 7.56 3.28 3.53
C LYS A 81 8.34 2.12 2.93
N LEU A 82 8.25 0.93 3.52
CA LEU A 82 8.88 -0.27 3.00
C LEU A 82 8.31 -0.63 1.63
N ASN A 83 6.97 -0.61 1.47
CA ASN A 83 6.32 -0.88 0.20
C ASN A 83 6.75 0.14 -0.88
N SER A 84 6.84 1.43 -0.52
CA SER A 84 7.35 2.45 -1.44
C SER A 84 8.79 2.16 -1.88
N GLN A 85 9.67 1.77 -0.96
CA GLN A 85 11.07 1.42 -1.30
C GLN A 85 11.18 0.17 -2.17
N ILE A 86 10.34 -0.84 -1.93
CA ILE A 86 10.28 -2.05 -2.76
C ILE A 86 9.77 -1.73 -4.16
N ASN A 87 8.79 -0.83 -4.30
CA ASN A 87 8.28 -0.36 -5.59
C ASN A 87 9.29 0.56 -6.32
N ASP A 88 10.06 1.36 -5.57
CA ASP A 88 11.09 2.25 -6.12
C ASP A 88 12.38 1.51 -6.48
N MET A 89 12.65 0.36 -5.85
CA MET A 89 13.66 -0.55 -6.37
C MET A 89 13.17 -1.00 -7.75
N PRO A 90 13.93 -0.74 -8.83
CA PRO A 90 13.57 -1.23 -10.14
C PRO A 90 13.64 -2.75 -10.04
N THR A 91 12.50 -3.37 -9.76
CA THR A 91 12.20 -4.78 -9.98
C THR A 91 12.17 -4.94 -11.50
N ALA A 92 13.36 -4.82 -12.07
CA ALA A 92 13.64 -4.99 -13.47
C ALA A 92 13.05 -6.36 -13.86
N ALA A 93 12.11 -6.33 -14.80
CA ALA A 93 11.64 -7.49 -15.56
C ALA A 93 10.72 -8.54 -14.88
N GLY A 94 10.16 -8.30 -13.68
CA GLY A 94 9.32 -9.32 -13.01
C GLY A 94 7.79 -9.17 -13.16
N GLY A 95 7.28 -7.94 -13.25
CA GLY A 95 5.84 -7.67 -13.25
C GLY A 95 5.15 -7.84 -14.60
N ILE A 96 3.81 -7.77 -14.63
CA ILE A 96 3.02 -7.84 -15.87
C ILE A 96 3.49 -6.82 -16.92
N VAL A 97 3.92 -5.64 -16.45
CA VAL A 97 4.50 -4.59 -17.30
C VAL A 97 5.83 -5.03 -17.91
N GLY A 98 6.69 -5.69 -17.13
CA GLY A 98 7.95 -6.24 -17.63
C GLY A 98 7.72 -7.29 -18.71
N VAL A 99 6.82 -8.24 -18.47
CA VAL A 99 6.45 -9.27 -19.46
C VAL A 99 5.88 -8.64 -20.73
N VAL A 100 4.96 -7.68 -20.61
CA VAL A 100 4.37 -6.98 -21.76
C VAL A 100 5.45 -6.25 -22.57
N VAL A 101 6.37 -5.54 -21.90
CA VAL A 101 7.47 -4.82 -22.57
C VAL A 101 8.43 -5.80 -23.25
N THR A 102 8.81 -6.91 -22.60
CA THR A 102 9.68 -7.93 -23.20
C THR A 102 9.04 -8.55 -24.44
N VAL A 103 7.75 -8.92 -24.37
CA VAL A 103 7.02 -9.45 -25.53
C VAL A 103 6.99 -8.42 -26.66
N LEU A 104 6.75 -7.14 -26.35
CA LEU A 104 6.75 -6.05 -27.33
C LEU A 104 8.12 -5.94 -28.04
N VAL A 105 9.22 -5.96 -27.29
CA VAL A 105 10.58 -5.91 -27.87
C VAL A 105 10.85 -7.12 -28.76
N VAL A 106 10.49 -8.33 -28.33
CA VAL A 106 10.65 -9.55 -29.14
C VAL A 106 9.86 -9.44 -30.44
N LEU A 107 8.60 -9.00 -30.39
CA LEU A 107 7.77 -8.82 -31.59
C LEU A 107 8.35 -7.77 -32.55
N VAL A 108 8.88 -6.66 -32.03
CA VAL A 108 9.55 -5.63 -32.86
C VAL A 108 10.76 -6.21 -33.60
N VAL A 109 11.57 -7.04 -32.93
CA VAL A 109 12.72 -7.68 -33.58
C VAL A 109 12.26 -8.69 -34.64
N LEU A 110 11.23 -9.48 -34.37
CA LEU A 110 10.67 -10.44 -35.34
C LEU A 110 10.06 -9.75 -36.57
N ASP A 111 9.45 -8.58 -36.39
CA ASP A 111 8.94 -7.73 -37.48
C ASP A 111 10.06 -7.20 -38.37
N LEU A 112 11.16 -6.73 -37.78
CA LEU A 112 12.33 -6.25 -38.52
C LEU A 112 12.98 -7.34 -39.37
N VAL A 113 13.05 -8.57 -38.83
CA VAL A 113 13.57 -9.74 -39.55
C VAL A 113 12.58 -10.24 -40.62
N GLY A 114 11.31 -9.81 -40.58
CA GLY A 114 10.27 -10.20 -41.53
C GLY A 114 9.62 -11.56 -41.22
N VAL A 115 9.74 -12.04 -39.98
CA VAL A 115 9.08 -13.27 -39.52
C VAL A 115 7.59 -13.00 -39.21
N THR A 116 7.28 -11.79 -38.77
CA THR A 116 5.92 -11.33 -38.46
C THR A 116 5.63 -10.00 -39.16
N ASP A 117 4.35 -9.63 -39.22
CA ASP A 117 3.87 -8.28 -39.58
C ASP A 117 2.81 -7.85 -38.55
N VAL A 118 3.27 -7.58 -37.34
CA VAL A 118 2.43 -7.12 -36.21
C VAL A 118 2.38 -5.60 -36.17
N PHE A 119 3.43 -4.90 -36.59
CA PHE A 119 3.51 -3.45 -36.58
C PHE A 119 3.60 -2.89 -38.00
N SER A 120 2.46 -2.47 -38.58
CA SER A 120 2.39 -1.88 -39.95
C SER A 120 3.28 -0.66 -40.23
N PHE A 121 3.90 -0.06 -39.21
CA PHE A 121 4.84 1.05 -39.36
C PHE A 121 6.31 0.59 -39.41
N ILE A 122 6.59 -0.68 -39.10
CA ILE A 122 7.92 -1.28 -39.22
C ILE A 122 8.03 -1.89 -40.61
N ARG A 123 9.08 -1.51 -41.34
CA ARG A 123 9.40 -2.12 -42.63
C ARG A 123 10.48 -3.17 -42.40
N PRO A 124 10.30 -4.42 -42.85
CA PRO A 124 11.35 -5.43 -42.76
C PRO A 124 12.59 -4.96 -43.53
N ILE A 125 13.77 -5.25 -43.00
CA ILE A 125 15.06 -4.83 -43.55
C ILE A 125 15.56 -5.75 -44.68
N ASN A 126 14.83 -6.84 -44.99
CA ASN A 126 15.17 -7.82 -46.01
C ASN A 126 14.13 -7.86 -47.15
#